data_AF-A0A517P390-F1
#
_entry.id   AF-A0A517P390-F1
#
_cell.length_a   1.000
_cell.length_b   1.000
_cell.length_c   1.000
_cell.angle_alpha   90.00
_cell.angle_beta   90.00
_cell.angle_gamma   90.00
#
_symmetry.space_group_name_H-M   'P 1'
#
loop_
_entity.id
_entity.type
_entity.pdbx_description
1 polymer ?
#
loop_
_entity_poly.entity_id
_entity_poly.type
_entity_poly.pdbx_seq_one_letter_code
_entity_poly.pdbx_strand_id
1 'polypeptide(L)'
;METVFQDFSTKGVKFFYVYKALAHPENNGYVAPFNLEERLMHISEAKRTLGTKIPWVCDSMENDLKHALGDRPNSEFVIDQNGKVIIARSWSNPTQLRSDLEDLVGKVAQPTRVADLEMKKLAPITKPASGVVKRLTLPSQMQPLKMETITTPGVPHYAKLRVESSGQQLYLGFFLDPLYKVHWNNKAAPLEYSIEVPDGLTISPSSGKASPVKVDSDSDPREFLLDVSGNTQGVLKITVKYFACDDAETFCKPVTQTYIVTAERDQDGGSRRSGGAGRSRGGRSRAGARRGSPEGTSRSSEMFDQRDRNGDGELSANEVPPPMRQMLPRADKNGNGSLDRSEFTQMMSRRR
;
A
#
# COMPACT_ATOMS: atom_id res chain seq x y z
N MET A 1 -6.48 20.02 0.45
CA MET A 1 -5.05 20.33 0.67
C MET A 1 -4.60 21.45 -0.26
N GLU A 2 -4.72 21.31 -1.58
CA GLU A 2 -4.36 22.38 -2.54
C GLU A 2 -5.02 23.74 -2.29
N THR A 3 -6.28 23.79 -1.83
CA THR A 3 -6.93 25.04 -1.40
C THR A 3 -6.24 25.69 -0.20
N VAL A 4 -5.74 24.89 0.74
CA VAL A 4 -5.01 25.36 1.92
C VAL A 4 -3.65 25.89 1.47
N PHE A 5 -2.96 25.14 0.60
CA PHE A 5 -1.72 25.60 0.00
C PHE A 5 -1.86 26.96 -0.68
N GLN A 6 -2.87 27.15 -1.54
CA GLN A 6 -3.08 28.42 -2.24
C GLN A 6 -3.31 29.62 -1.31
N ASP A 7 -3.97 29.39 -0.18
CA ASP A 7 -4.30 30.45 0.78
C ASP A 7 -3.13 30.80 1.71
N PHE A 8 -2.33 29.82 2.10
CA PHE A 8 -1.28 30.01 3.12
C PHE A 8 0.14 30.09 2.55
N SER A 9 0.36 29.74 1.28
CA SER A 9 1.67 29.92 0.63
C SER A 9 2.07 31.39 0.56
N THR A 10 1.11 32.30 0.35
CA THR A 10 1.32 33.75 0.34
C THR A 10 1.57 34.34 1.73
N LYS A 11 1.23 33.58 2.78
CA LYS A 11 1.48 33.89 4.19
C LYS A 11 2.79 33.29 4.72
N GLY A 12 3.65 32.80 3.82
CA GLY A 12 4.99 32.29 4.17
C GLY A 12 5.04 30.82 4.59
N VAL A 13 3.93 30.08 4.54
CA VAL A 13 3.90 28.64 4.85
C VAL A 13 4.36 27.83 3.64
N LYS A 14 5.32 26.92 3.83
CA LYS A 14 5.78 25.98 2.80
C LYS A 14 5.06 24.64 2.94
N PHE A 15 4.69 24.05 1.82
CA PHE A 15 3.98 22.76 1.77
C PHE A 15 4.78 21.75 0.96
N PHE A 16 4.76 20.50 1.40
CA PHE A 16 5.36 19.38 0.68
C PHE A 16 4.46 18.16 0.80
N TYR A 17 4.27 17.46 -0.31
CA TYR A 17 3.82 16.07 -0.28
C TYR A 17 5.02 15.16 -0.18
N VAL A 18 5.01 14.20 0.74
CA VAL A 18 6.05 13.17 0.82
C VAL A 18 5.50 11.89 0.20
N TYR A 19 6.11 11.45 -0.89
CA TYR A 19 5.78 10.17 -1.52
C TYR A 19 6.70 9.07 -0.98
N LYS A 20 6.09 8.07 -0.36
CA LYS A 20 6.74 6.95 0.35
C LYS A 20 6.21 5.60 -0.15
N ALA A 21 6.60 4.51 0.49
CA ALA A 21 6.07 3.18 0.22
C ALA A 21 4.53 3.13 0.16
N LEU A 22 4.00 2.30 -0.74
CA LEU A 22 2.57 2.15 -0.95
C LEU A 22 1.93 1.41 0.24
N ALA A 23 1.02 2.08 0.94
CA ALA A 23 0.24 1.44 2.01
C ALA A 23 -0.65 0.29 1.50
N HIS A 24 -1.19 0.46 0.29
CA HIS A 24 -2.03 -0.52 -0.39
C HIS A 24 -1.61 -0.71 -1.85
N PRO A 25 -0.60 -1.55 -2.11
CA PRO A 25 -0.28 -1.96 -3.47
C PRO A 25 -1.50 -2.59 -4.16
N GLU A 26 -1.49 -2.55 -5.49
CA GLU A 26 -2.59 -2.91 -6.39
C GLU A 26 -3.77 -1.92 -6.42
N ASN A 27 -3.87 -1.00 -5.44
CA ASN A 27 -4.94 0.00 -5.45
C ASN A 27 -4.77 0.93 -6.66
N ASN A 28 -5.79 0.98 -7.53
CA ASN A 28 -5.74 1.60 -8.86
C ASN A 28 -4.71 1.00 -9.84
N GLY A 29 -4.23 -0.22 -9.58
CA GLY A 29 -3.28 -0.95 -10.43
C GLY A 29 -1.80 -0.69 -10.12
N TYR A 30 -1.48 0.29 -9.27
CA TYR A 30 -0.09 0.60 -8.93
C TYR A 30 0.51 -0.40 -7.96
N VAL A 31 1.69 -0.90 -8.28
CA VAL A 31 2.48 -1.82 -7.46
C VAL A 31 3.74 -1.14 -6.95
N ALA A 32 4.46 -1.77 -6.02
CA ALA A 32 5.63 -1.14 -5.41
C ALA A 32 6.71 -0.80 -6.48
N PRO A 33 7.36 0.38 -6.38
CA PRO A 33 8.54 0.67 -7.19
C PRO A 33 9.72 -0.16 -6.71
N PHE A 34 10.56 -0.63 -7.63
CA PHE A 34 11.79 -1.38 -7.31
C PHE A 34 13.04 -0.50 -7.27
N ASN A 35 12.94 0.72 -7.78
CA ASN A 35 14.04 1.69 -7.76
C ASN A 35 13.50 3.12 -7.68
N LEU A 36 14.42 4.06 -7.49
CA LEU A 36 14.09 5.47 -7.33
C LEU A 36 13.46 6.08 -8.59
N GLU A 37 13.87 5.66 -9.79
CA GLU A 37 13.30 6.14 -11.05
C GLU A 37 11.81 5.80 -11.14
N GLU A 38 11.42 4.56 -10.81
CA GLU A 38 10.03 4.15 -10.76
C GLU A 38 9.25 4.92 -9.70
N ARG A 39 9.82 5.14 -8.51
CA ARG A 39 9.18 5.94 -7.47
C ARG A 39 8.94 7.39 -7.93
N LEU A 40 9.86 7.97 -8.68
CA LEU A 40 9.70 9.29 -9.31
C LEU A 40 8.67 9.27 -10.46
N MET A 41 8.55 8.17 -11.19
CA MET A 41 7.49 7.98 -12.19
C MET A 41 6.10 7.95 -11.53
N HIS A 42 5.95 7.30 -10.37
CA HIS A 42 4.71 7.37 -9.58
C HIS A 42 4.36 8.81 -9.20
N ILE A 43 5.34 9.60 -8.75
CA ILE A 43 5.13 11.04 -8.44
C ILE A 43 4.71 11.81 -9.69
N SER A 44 5.35 11.54 -10.83
CA SER A 44 5.02 12.19 -12.11
C SER A 44 3.59 11.86 -12.55
N GLU A 45 3.17 10.62 -12.39
CA GLU A 45 1.82 10.18 -12.67
C GLU A 45 0.80 10.76 -11.68
N ALA A 46 1.12 10.86 -10.39
CA ALA A 46 0.31 11.54 -9.40
C ALA A 46 0.14 13.04 -9.74
N LYS A 47 1.21 13.74 -10.13
CA LYS A 47 1.13 15.14 -10.59
C LYS A 47 0.24 15.28 -11.82
N ARG A 48 0.40 14.39 -12.81
CA ARG A 48 -0.41 14.39 -14.03
C ARG A 48 -1.89 14.16 -13.73
N THR A 49 -2.21 13.22 -12.85
CA THR A 49 -3.58 12.78 -12.56
C THR A 49 -4.33 13.65 -11.57
N LEU A 50 -3.62 14.19 -10.57
CA LEU A 50 -4.22 14.98 -9.49
C LEU A 50 -4.12 16.49 -9.74
N GLY A 51 -3.28 16.94 -10.68
CA GLY A 51 -3.10 18.35 -11.00
C GLY A 51 -2.48 19.16 -9.85
N THR A 52 -1.71 18.50 -8.98
CA THR A 52 -1.16 19.12 -7.76
C THR A 52 -0.17 20.24 -8.08
N LYS A 53 -0.21 21.33 -7.29
CA LYS A 53 0.78 22.40 -7.34
C LYS A 53 1.77 22.32 -6.18
N ILE A 54 1.40 21.65 -5.08
CA ILE A 54 2.31 21.43 -3.96
C ILE A 54 3.52 20.61 -4.42
N PRO A 55 4.77 21.03 -4.09
CA PRO A 55 5.97 20.25 -4.36
C PRO A 55 5.92 18.85 -3.74
N TRP A 56 6.40 17.86 -4.50
CA TRP A 56 6.54 16.49 -4.03
C TRP A 56 8.01 16.20 -3.67
N VAL A 57 8.21 15.61 -2.51
CA VAL A 57 9.47 15.03 -2.03
C VAL A 57 9.35 13.52 -2.17
N CYS A 58 10.33 12.91 -2.83
CA CYS A 58 10.44 11.47 -2.89
C CYS A 58 11.22 10.98 -1.68
N ASP A 59 10.66 10.05 -0.92
CA ASP A 59 11.39 9.35 0.14
C ASP A 59 12.43 8.40 -0.47
N SER A 60 13.44 8.03 0.31
CA SER A 60 14.47 7.05 -0.06
C SER A 60 13.85 5.67 -0.29
N MET A 61 14.54 4.75 -0.97
CA MET A 61 13.99 3.40 -1.20
C MET A 61 13.88 2.61 0.11
N GLU A 62 14.69 2.99 1.09
CA GLU A 62 14.76 2.54 2.48
C GLU A 62 13.64 3.16 3.35
N ASN A 63 12.85 4.09 2.81
CA ASN A 63 11.72 4.73 3.48
C ASN A 63 12.10 5.45 4.79
N ASP A 64 13.29 6.04 4.85
CA ASP A 64 13.86 6.66 6.05
C ASP A 64 12.91 7.72 6.66
N LEU A 65 12.33 8.57 5.81
CA LEU A 65 11.44 9.64 6.30
C LEU A 65 10.11 9.07 6.79
N LYS A 66 9.56 8.05 6.12
CA LYS A 66 8.37 7.32 6.59
C LYS A 66 8.62 6.73 7.98
N HIS A 67 9.75 6.05 8.19
CA HIS A 67 10.09 5.44 9.47
C HIS A 67 10.31 6.50 10.57
N ALA A 68 11.06 7.55 10.27
CA ALA A 68 11.31 8.65 11.20
C ALA A 68 10.02 9.39 11.63
N LEU A 69 8.99 9.39 10.77
CA LEU A 69 7.70 10.05 11.01
C LEU A 69 6.59 9.07 11.45
N GLY A 70 6.96 7.89 11.94
CA GLY A 70 6.05 6.97 12.64
C GLY A 70 5.16 6.13 11.73
N ASP A 71 5.62 5.82 10.51
CA ASP A 71 5.07 4.77 9.63
C ASP A 71 3.59 4.87 9.22
N ARG A 72 2.94 5.99 9.55
CA ARG A 72 1.53 6.21 9.22
C ARG A 72 1.36 6.38 7.70
N PRO A 73 0.32 5.84 7.07
CA PRO A 73 0.15 5.88 5.61
C PRO A 73 -0.12 7.28 5.05
N ASN A 74 -0.82 8.14 5.79
CA ASN A 74 -1.30 9.46 5.31
C ASN A 74 -1.17 10.54 6.41
N SER A 75 -0.09 10.50 7.20
CA SER A 75 0.17 11.48 8.27
C SER A 75 0.39 12.90 7.75
N GLU A 76 0.19 13.87 8.63
CA GLU A 76 0.38 15.31 8.37
C GLU A 76 1.14 15.94 9.53
N PHE A 77 2.12 16.79 9.22
CA PHE A 77 2.96 17.47 10.19
C PHE A 77 3.03 18.97 9.87
N VAL A 78 3.02 19.80 10.91
CA VAL A 78 3.37 21.23 10.82
C VAL A 78 4.65 21.44 11.63
N ILE A 79 5.66 21.99 10.97
CA ILE A 79 7.00 22.20 11.52
C ILE A 79 7.24 23.71 11.57
N ASP A 80 7.66 24.22 12.72
CA ASP A 80 7.99 25.64 12.88
C ASP A 80 9.36 25.99 12.25
N GLN A 81 9.70 27.29 12.27
CA GLN A 81 10.96 27.79 11.72
C GLN A 81 12.22 27.29 12.42
N ASN A 82 12.10 26.71 13.62
CA ASN A 82 13.20 26.11 14.38
C ASN A 82 13.32 24.60 14.13
N GLY A 83 12.50 24.04 13.23
CA GLY A 83 12.47 22.60 12.94
C GLY A 83 11.68 21.79 13.96
N LYS A 84 10.90 22.42 14.84
CA LYS A 84 10.09 21.71 15.83
C LYS A 84 8.74 21.31 15.22
N VAL A 85 8.38 20.04 15.34
CA VAL A 85 7.01 19.57 15.05
C VAL A 85 6.07 20.17 16.09
N ILE A 86 5.20 21.08 15.66
CA ILE A 86 4.20 21.74 16.51
C ILE A 86 2.82 21.11 16.37
N ILE A 87 2.57 20.41 15.25
CA ILE A 87 1.36 19.64 15.01
C ILE A 87 1.75 18.34 14.32
N ALA A 88 1.23 17.22 14.83
CA ALA A 88 1.36 15.91 14.21
C ALA A 88 -0.01 15.24 14.18
N ARG A 89 -0.38 14.69 13.02
CA ARG A 89 -1.64 13.96 12.83
C ARG A 89 -1.36 12.62 12.16
N SER A 90 -2.02 11.58 12.65
CA SER A 90 -1.98 10.25 12.06
C SER A 90 -2.66 10.19 10.69
N TRP A 91 -3.57 11.12 10.40
CA TRP A 91 -4.25 11.26 9.12
C TRP A 91 -4.45 12.73 8.74
N SER A 92 -4.09 13.09 7.51
CA SER A 92 -4.23 14.47 7.01
C SER A 92 -5.68 14.93 7.03
N ASN A 93 -5.89 16.15 7.53
CA ASN A 93 -7.19 16.78 7.63
C ASN A 93 -7.08 18.25 7.18
N PRO A 94 -7.31 18.54 5.89
CA PRO A 94 -7.16 19.89 5.36
C PRO A 94 -8.06 20.95 6.01
N THR A 95 -9.23 20.57 6.53
CA THR A 95 -10.12 21.52 7.23
C THR A 95 -9.52 21.92 8.56
N GLN A 96 -9.02 20.94 9.33
CA GLN A 96 -8.35 21.22 10.59
C GLN A 96 -7.04 21.98 10.36
N LEU A 97 -6.23 21.54 9.38
CA LEU A 97 -4.98 22.22 9.01
C LEU A 97 -5.20 23.69 8.71
N ARG A 98 -6.28 24.03 7.98
CA ARG A 98 -6.65 25.43 7.75
C ARG A 98 -6.87 26.17 9.08
N SER A 99 -7.67 25.62 9.98
CA SER A 99 -7.92 26.25 11.29
C SER A 99 -6.62 26.50 12.04
N ASP A 100 -5.72 25.52 12.09
CA ASP A 100 -4.46 25.71 12.82
C ASP A 100 -3.58 26.78 12.16
N LEU A 101 -3.52 26.81 10.82
CA LEU A 101 -2.76 27.83 10.11
C LEU A 101 -3.39 29.22 10.26
N GLU A 102 -4.71 29.34 10.39
CA GLU A 102 -5.34 30.61 10.73
C GLU A 102 -4.92 31.11 12.12
N ASP A 103 -4.78 30.20 13.09
CA ASP A 103 -4.31 30.54 14.44
C ASP A 103 -2.81 30.89 14.45
N LEU A 104 -2.00 30.18 13.64
CA LEU A 104 -0.54 30.33 13.61
C LEU A 104 -0.05 31.52 12.76
N VAL A 105 -0.63 31.73 11.58
CA VAL A 105 -0.17 32.73 10.59
C VAL A 105 -1.29 33.70 10.15
N GLY A 106 -2.40 33.71 10.88
CA GLY A 106 -3.51 34.63 10.69
C GLY A 106 -4.51 34.19 9.63
N LYS A 107 -5.76 34.63 9.82
CA LYS A 107 -6.92 34.29 8.97
C LYS A 107 -6.75 34.68 7.50
N VAL A 108 -7.47 33.96 6.64
CA VAL A 108 -7.59 34.22 5.20
C VAL A 108 -8.95 34.86 4.95
N ALA A 109 -8.97 36.09 4.44
CA ALA A 109 -10.22 36.85 4.26
C ALA A 109 -11.19 36.22 3.25
N GLN A 110 -10.64 35.61 2.18
CA GLN A 110 -11.42 34.95 1.13
C GLN A 110 -10.82 33.56 0.87
N PRO A 111 -11.21 32.53 1.64
CA PRO A 111 -10.65 31.19 1.49
C PRO A 111 -10.92 30.59 0.10
N THR A 112 -9.88 30.05 -0.53
CA THR A 112 -9.97 29.35 -1.83
C THR A 112 -10.88 28.13 -1.72
N ARG A 113 -11.83 27.99 -2.66
CA ARG A 113 -12.71 26.82 -2.79
C ARG A 113 -12.15 25.85 -3.82
N VAL A 114 -12.61 24.61 -3.79
CA VAL A 114 -12.18 23.57 -4.76
C VAL A 114 -12.46 23.98 -6.21
N ALA A 115 -13.57 24.67 -6.46
CA ALA A 115 -13.92 25.16 -7.79
C ALA A 115 -12.94 26.21 -8.33
N ASP A 116 -12.27 26.95 -7.45
CA ASP A 116 -11.32 28.02 -7.81
C ASP A 116 -9.94 27.46 -8.20
N LEU A 117 -9.69 26.15 -8.00
CA LEU A 117 -8.43 25.50 -8.36
C LEU A 117 -8.31 25.18 -9.86
N GLU A 118 -9.42 25.24 -10.61
CA GLU A 118 -9.46 24.96 -12.06
C GLU A 118 -8.76 23.64 -12.46
N MET A 119 -8.93 22.60 -11.64
CA MET A 119 -8.26 21.31 -11.83
C MET A 119 -8.59 20.70 -13.20
N LYS A 120 -7.55 20.37 -13.97
CA LYS A 120 -7.70 19.74 -15.30
C LYS A 120 -8.34 18.36 -15.14
N LYS A 121 -9.49 18.16 -15.80
CA LYS A 121 -10.05 16.83 -15.98
C LYS A 121 -9.27 16.12 -17.08
N LEU A 122 -8.62 15.02 -16.74
CA LEU A 122 -8.00 14.16 -17.74
C LEU A 122 -9.07 13.40 -18.51
N ALA A 123 -8.85 13.23 -19.81
CA ALA A 123 -9.62 12.30 -20.61
C ALA A 123 -9.48 10.87 -20.03
N PRO A 124 -10.54 10.05 -20.08
CA PRO A 124 -10.43 8.64 -19.77
C PRO A 124 -9.36 8.00 -20.67
N ILE A 125 -8.42 7.28 -20.06
CA ILE A 125 -7.43 6.50 -20.80
C ILE A 125 -8.12 5.21 -21.23
N THR A 126 -8.00 4.84 -22.50
CA THR A 126 -8.39 3.51 -22.97
C THR A 126 -7.54 2.48 -22.25
N LYS A 127 -8.18 1.56 -21.53
CA LYS A 127 -7.48 0.50 -20.80
C LYS A 127 -7.73 -0.84 -21.50
N PRO A 128 -6.77 -1.77 -21.46
CA PRO A 128 -7.02 -3.17 -21.80
C PRO A 128 -8.19 -3.73 -20.98
N ALA A 129 -8.75 -4.86 -21.44
CA ALA A 129 -9.78 -5.55 -20.68
C ALA A 129 -9.28 -5.86 -19.25
N SER A 130 -10.16 -5.77 -18.27
CA SER A 130 -9.85 -6.07 -16.87
C SER A 130 -11.06 -6.73 -16.20
N GLY A 131 -10.82 -7.57 -15.20
CA GLY A 131 -11.84 -8.40 -14.56
C GLY A 131 -12.24 -9.64 -15.36
N VAL A 132 -11.44 -10.03 -16.36
CA VAL A 132 -11.62 -11.24 -17.17
C VAL A 132 -10.94 -12.46 -16.53
N VAL A 133 -9.86 -12.26 -15.77
CA VAL A 133 -9.22 -13.30 -14.94
C VAL A 133 -9.70 -13.18 -13.51
N LYS A 134 -10.24 -14.27 -12.98
CA LYS A 134 -10.72 -14.32 -11.60
C LYS A 134 -9.54 -14.25 -10.63
N ARG A 135 -9.58 -13.29 -9.71
CA ARG A 135 -8.60 -13.15 -8.63
C ARG A 135 -8.61 -14.38 -7.71
N LEU A 136 -7.44 -14.78 -7.23
CA LEU A 136 -7.34 -15.84 -6.23
C LEU A 136 -7.92 -15.39 -4.88
N THR A 137 -8.62 -16.30 -4.21
CA THR A 137 -8.97 -16.14 -2.79
C THR A 137 -7.79 -16.61 -1.96
N LEU A 138 -7.30 -15.76 -1.08
CA LEU A 138 -6.07 -16.04 -0.33
C LEU A 138 -6.36 -16.24 1.15
N PRO A 139 -5.51 -17.00 1.86
CA PRO A 139 -5.55 -17.11 3.31
C PRO A 139 -5.48 -15.73 3.98
N SER A 140 -6.10 -15.61 5.15
CA SER A 140 -6.23 -14.34 5.88
C SER A 140 -4.92 -13.77 6.45
N GLN A 141 -3.83 -14.55 6.47
CA GLN A 141 -2.55 -14.19 7.12
C GLN A 141 -1.38 -14.14 6.14
N MET A 142 -1.61 -13.73 4.89
CA MET A 142 -0.52 -13.52 3.95
C MET A 142 0.29 -12.27 4.33
N GLN A 143 1.61 -12.44 4.43
CA GLN A 143 2.57 -11.37 4.74
C GLN A 143 3.51 -11.14 3.56
N PRO A 144 3.73 -9.88 3.13
CA PRO A 144 4.69 -9.60 2.07
C PRO A 144 6.10 -9.99 2.50
N LEU A 145 6.84 -10.60 1.57
CA LEU A 145 8.23 -10.99 1.78
C LEU A 145 9.18 -9.98 1.14
N LYS A 146 10.34 -9.78 1.77
CA LYS A 146 11.43 -8.98 1.21
C LYS A 146 11.93 -9.62 -0.08
N MET A 147 12.22 -8.79 -1.06
CA MET A 147 12.81 -9.23 -2.31
C MET A 147 13.72 -8.18 -2.93
N GLU A 148 14.68 -8.68 -3.70
CA GLU A 148 15.52 -7.89 -4.58
C GLU A 148 15.33 -8.35 -6.03
N THR A 149 15.53 -7.43 -6.98
CA THR A 149 15.44 -7.73 -8.41
C THR A 149 16.83 -7.80 -9.02
N ILE A 150 17.09 -8.81 -9.85
CA ILE A 150 18.27 -8.81 -10.72
C ILE A 150 17.92 -7.96 -11.95
N THR A 151 18.43 -6.72 -11.99
CA THR A 151 18.13 -5.77 -13.04
C THR A 151 18.81 -6.19 -14.35
N THR A 152 18.05 -6.16 -15.44
CA THR A 152 18.61 -6.25 -16.79
C THR A 152 18.70 -4.83 -17.35
N PRO A 153 19.90 -4.32 -17.68
CA PRO A 153 20.06 -2.96 -18.20
C PRO A 153 19.14 -2.70 -19.41
N GLY A 154 18.43 -1.57 -19.39
CA GLY A 154 17.53 -1.16 -20.48
C GLY A 154 16.20 -1.92 -20.58
N VAL A 155 15.90 -2.84 -19.66
CA VAL A 155 14.62 -3.56 -19.61
C VAL A 155 13.87 -3.19 -18.33
N PRO A 156 12.80 -2.39 -18.43
CA PRO A 156 11.97 -2.05 -17.29
C PRO A 156 11.24 -3.24 -16.68
N HIS A 157 10.76 -3.09 -15.44
CA HIS A 157 9.88 -4.06 -14.80
C HIS A 157 8.42 -3.87 -15.24
N TYR A 158 8.14 -4.25 -16.50
CA TYR A 158 6.79 -4.17 -17.09
C TYR A 158 5.74 -4.92 -16.28
N ALA A 159 6.06 -6.14 -15.85
CA ALA A 159 5.33 -6.87 -14.82
C ALA A 159 6.18 -6.95 -13.56
N LYS A 160 5.53 -6.85 -12.40
CA LYS A 160 6.18 -6.87 -11.09
C LYS A 160 5.62 -7.99 -10.24
N LEU A 161 6.51 -8.74 -9.62
CA LEU A 161 6.16 -9.73 -8.62
C LEU A 161 5.69 -9.03 -7.34
N ARG A 162 4.58 -9.50 -6.78
CA ARG A 162 4.22 -9.38 -5.37
C ARG A 162 4.24 -10.78 -4.80
N VAL A 163 5.08 -10.99 -3.79
CA VAL A 163 5.22 -12.27 -3.11
C VAL A 163 4.77 -12.14 -1.66
N GLU A 164 3.88 -13.03 -1.23
CA GLU A 164 3.41 -13.08 0.15
C GLU A 164 3.40 -14.52 0.66
N SER A 165 3.59 -14.71 1.97
CA SER A 165 3.60 -16.02 2.60
C SER A 165 2.69 -16.07 3.82
N SER A 166 2.01 -17.20 4.02
CA SER A 166 1.32 -17.56 5.26
C SER A 166 2.13 -18.55 6.12
N GLY A 167 3.35 -18.88 5.71
CA GLY A 167 4.17 -19.95 6.28
C GLY A 167 3.87 -21.35 5.72
N GLN A 168 2.62 -21.62 5.32
CA GLN A 168 2.21 -22.87 4.67
C GLN A 168 1.96 -22.70 3.18
N GLN A 169 1.69 -21.47 2.73
CA GLN A 169 1.44 -21.17 1.33
C GLN A 169 2.22 -19.93 0.90
N LEU A 170 2.71 -19.97 -0.34
CA LEU A 170 3.38 -18.86 -1.01
C LEU A 170 2.48 -18.36 -2.14
N TYR A 171 2.12 -17.09 -2.08
CA TYR A 171 1.41 -16.39 -3.14
C TYR A 171 2.40 -15.68 -4.05
N LEU A 172 2.29 -15.90 -5.36
CA LEU A 172 3.00 -15.13 -6.39
C LEU A 172 1.96 -14.41 -7.25
N GLY A 173 1.96 -13.08 -7.22
CA GLY A 173 1.15 -12.26 -8.12
C GLY A 173 2.04 -11.46 -9.05
N PHE A 174 1.85 -11.60 -10.36
CA PHE A 174 2.54 -10.80 -11.37
C PHE A 174 1.58 -9.75 -11.92
N PHE A 175 1.91 -8.48 -11.68
CA PHE A 175 1.07 -7.33 -12.00
C PHE A 175 1.75 -6.48 -13.06
N LEU A 176 1.06 -6.15 -14.15
CA LEU A 176 1.54 -5.13 -15.08
C LEU A 176 1.55 -3.78 -14.39
N ASP A 177 2.66 -3.05 -14.47
CA ASP A 177 2.76 -1.71 -13.92
C ASP A 177 2.17 -0.69 -14.93
N PRO A 178 1.08 0.02 -14.57
CA PRO A 178 0.43 0.98 -15.44
C PRO A 178 1.34 2.10 -15.96
N LEU A 179 2.47 2.36 -15.29
CA LEU A 179 3.44 3.37 -15.73
C LEU A 179 4.02 3.08 -17.12
N TYR A 180 4.12 1.81 -17.50
CA TYR A 180 4.73 1.41 -18.76
C TYR A 180 3.74 1.23 -19.91
N LYS A 181 2.42 1.35 -19.65
CA LYS A 181 1.35 1.27 -20.67
C LYS A 181 1.47 0.02 -21.55
N VAL A 182 1.50 -1.13 -20.87
CA VAL A 182 1.60 -2.45 -21.47
C VAL A 182 0.42 -3.31 -21.07
N HIS A 183 0.16 -4.33 -21.87
CA HIS A 183 -0.88 -5.33 -21.66
C HIS A 183 -0.36 -6.75 -21.90
N TRP A 184 -1.14 -7.74 -21.45
CA TRP A 184 -0.93 -9.13 -21.80
C TRP A 184 -1.48 -9.39 -23.19
N ASN A 185 -0.65 -9.94 -24.08
CA ASN A 185 -1.12 -10.53 -25.33
C ASN A 185 -1.43 -12.02 -25.09
N ASN A 186 -2.71 -12.39 -25.02
CA ASN A 186 -3.13 -13.75 -24.71
C ASN A 186 -3.01 -14.72 -25.90
N LYS A 187 -2.65 -14.21 -27.09
CA LYS A 187 -2.27 -15.04 -28.25
C LYS A 187 -0.78 -15.40 -28.22
N ALA A 188 0.04 -14.70 -27.44
CA ALA A 188 1.43 -15.02 -27.23
C ALA A 188 1.58 -16.17 -26.21
N ALA A 189 2.83 -16.62 -25.99
CA ALA A 189 3.09 -17.62 -24.96
C ALA A 189 2.67 -17.08 -23.57
N PRO A 190 1.99 -17.88 -22.74
CA PRO A 190 1.54 -17.44 -21.43
C PRO A 190 2.74 -17.14 -20.52
N LEU A 191 2.52 -16.28 -19.53
CA LEU A 191 3.49 -16.05 -18.47
C LEU A 191 3.84 -17.39 -17.79
N GLU A 192 5.12 -17.67 -17.66
CA GLU A 192 5.64 -18.84 -16.95
C GLU A 192 6.60 -18.41 -15.84
N TYR A 193 6.58 -19.12 -14.71
CA TYR A 193 7.54 -18.92 -13.63
C TYR A 193 8.24 -20.23 -13.27
N SER A 194 9.44 -20.12 -12.73
CA SER A 194 10.21 -21.21 -12.14
C SER A 194 10.93 -20.74 -10.88
N ILE A 195 11.01 -21.59 -9.87
CA ILE A 195 11.61 -21.30 -8.58
C ILE A 195 12.79 -22.27 -8.37
N GLU A 196 13.98 -21.71 -8.16
CA GLU A 196 15.09 -22.47 -7.60
C GLU A 196 14.88 -22.55 -6.09
N VAL A 197 14.55 -23.75 -5.60
CA VAL A 197 14.21 -24.01 -4.20
C VAL A 197 15.45 -24.48 -3.45
N PRO A 198 15.83 -23.87 -2.32
CA PRO A 198 16.99 -24.27 -1.54
C PRO A 198 16.78 -25.61 -0.82
N ASP A 199 17.87 -26.27 -0.46
CA ASP A 199 17.85 -27.55 0.24
C ASP A 199 17.03 -27.47 1.54
N GLY A 200 16.21 -28.50 1.79
CA GLY A 200 15.36 -28.60 2.98
C GLY A 200 14.05 -27.81 2.92
N LEU A 201 13.80 -27.06 1.84
CA LEU A 201 12.52 -26.43 1.54
C LEU A 201 11.84 -27.17 0.38
N THR A 202 10.53 -27.35 0.47
CA THR A 202 9.70 -27.87 -0.61
C THR A 202 8.66 -26.83 -1.00
N ILE A 203 8.58 -26.52 -2.29
CA ILE A 203 7.53 -25.66 -2.87
C ILE A 203 6.85 -26.45 -3.99
N SER A 204 5.52 -26.54 -3.92
CA SER A 204 4.72 -27.24 -4.92
C SER A 204 3.57 -26.37 -5.43
N PRO A 205 3.46 -26.13 -6.75
CA PRO A 205 4.46 -26.44 -7.78
C PRO A 205 5.61 -25.42 -7.79
N SER A 206 6.86 -25.88 -7.95
CA SER A 206 8.04 -25.01 -8.08
C SER A 206 8.16 -24.33 -9.45
N SER A 207 7.28 -24.64 -10.41
CA SER A 207 7.15 -23.94 -11.68
C SER A 207 5.71 -24.01 -12.18
N GLY A 208 5.30 -23.06 -13.02
CA GLY A 208 3.93 -23.02 -13.52
C GLY A 208 3.75 -22.04 -14.67
N LYS A 209 2.57 -22.11 -15.30
CA LYS A 209 2.17 -21.23 -16.41
C LYS A 209 0.79 -20.65 -16.14
N ALA A 210 0.58 -19.40 -16.55
CA ALA A 210 -0.72 -18.76 -16.47
C ALA A 210 -1.74 -19.52 -17.33
N SER A 211 -2.96 -19.68 -16.80
CA SER A 211 -4.05 -20.31 -17.53
C SER A 211 -4.42 -19.50 -18.79
N PRO A 212 -4.86 -20.15 -19.87
CA PRO A 212 -5.35 -19.46 -21.07
C PRO A 212 -6.51 -18.50 -20.74
N VAL A 213 -6.47 -17.32 -21.34
CA VAL A 213 -7.51 -16.28 -21.22
C VAL A 213 -8.20 -16.11 -22.57
N LYS A 214 -9.52 -15.97 -22.57
CA LYS A 214 -10.33 -16.01 -23.81
C LYS A 214 -10.29 -14.73 -24.64
N VAL A 215 -10.00 -13.58 -24.02
CA VAL A 215 -9.90 -12.31 -24.72
C VAL A 215 -8.50 -12.15 -25.32
N ASP A 216 -8.39 -11.41 -26.43
CA ASP A 216 -7.12 -11.24 -27.14
C ASP A 216 -6.04 -10.55 -26.28
N SER A 217 -6.44 -9.59 -25.46
CA SER A 217 -5.58 -8.90 -24.51
C SER A 217 -6.31 -8.47 -23.24
N ASP A 218 -5.57 -8.35 -22.14
CA ASP A 218 -6.07 -7.87 -20.85
C ASP A 218 -4.94 -7.29 -19.99
N SER A 219 -5.30 -6.75 -18.81
CA SER A 219 -4.35 -6.24 -17.81
C SER A 219 -4.48 -6.90 -16.44
N ASP A 220 -5.16 -8.04 -16.32
CA ASP A 220 -5.39 -8.69 -15.04
C ASP A 220 -4.14 -9.40 -14.52
N PRO A 221 -3.91 -9.42 -13.19
CA PRO A 221 -2.74 -10.07 -12.64
C PRO A 221 -2.71 -11.58 -12.93
N ARG A 222 -1.50 -12.11 -13.08
CA ARG A 222 -1.27 -13.56 -13.17
C ARG A 222 -0.87 -14.05 -11.78
N GLU A 223 -1.78 -14.79 -11.14
CA GLU A 223 -1.66 -15.16 -9.73
C GLU A 223 -1.51 -16.67 -9.55
N PHE A 224 -0.64 -17.07 -8.63
CA PHE A 224 -0.34 -18.45 -8.29
C PHE A 224 -0.31 -18.61 -6.78
N LEU A 225 -0.81 -19.74 -6.30
CA LEU A 225 -0.76 -20.13 -4.89
C LEU A 225 -0.07 -21.49 -4.81
N LEU A 226 0.99 -21.55 -4.03
CA LEU A 226 1.90 -22.69 -3.93
C LEU A 226 1.90 -23.19 -2.50
N ASP A 227 1.99 -24.49 -2.31
CA ASP A 227 2.15 -25.10 -0.99
C ASP A 227 3.63 -25.10 -0.60
N VAL A 228 3.89 -24.80 0.67
CA VAL A 228 5.24 -24.69 1.25
C VAL A 228 5.35 -25.65 2.43
N SER A 229 6.43 -26.44 2.47
CA SER A 229 6.76 -27.28 3.62
C SER A 229 8.27 -27.39 3.82
N GLY A 230 8.70 -27.71 5.04
CA GLY A 230 10.11 -27.78 5.41
C GLY A 230 10.65 -26.47 5.97
N ASN A 231 11.96 -26.24 5.80
CA ASN A 231 12.65 -25.08 6.36
C ASN A 231 12.42 -23.83 5.50
N THR A 232 11.61 -22.89 6.01
CA THR A 232 11.23 -21.68 5.28
C THR A 232 12.27 -20.56 5.31
N GLN A 233 13.43 -20.74 5.94
CA GLN A 233 14.45 -19.69 6.10
C GLN A 233 15.37 -19.51 4.87
N GLY A 234 15.16 -20.30 3.82
CA GLY A 234 15.97 -20.24 2.61
C GLY A 234 15.66 -19.05 1.69
N VAL A 235 16.58 -18.76 0.78
CA VAL A 235 16.41 -17.75 -0.28
C VAL A 235 15.81 -18.43 -1.51
N LEU A 236 14.76 -17.85 -2.07
CA LEU A 236 14.12 -18.30 -3.31
C LEU A 236 14.59 -17.45 -4.47
N LYS A 237 15.04 -18.09 -5.54
CA LYS A 237 15.27 -17.39 -6.81
C LYS A 237 14.14 -17.70 -7.76
N ILE A 238 13.30 -16.70 -8.00
CA ILE A 238 12.09 -16.80 -8.83
C ILE A 238 12.39 -16.15 -10.16
N THR A 239 12.32 -16.93 -11.24
CA THR A 239 12.44 -16.42 -12.60
C THR A 239 11.07 -16.45 -13.28
N VAL A 240 10.69 -15.34 -13.91
CA VAL A 240 9.47 -15.21 -14.70
C VAL A 240 9.81 -14.87 -16.14
N LYS A 241 9.10 -15.49 -17.08
CA LYS A 241 9.14 -15.15 -18.50
C LYS A 241 7.74 -14.79 -18.99
N TYR A 242 7.65 -13.73 -19.77
CA TYR A 242 6.38 -13.24 -20.30
C TYR A 242 6.62 -12.37 -21.54
N PHE A 243 5.54 -12.00 -22.22
CA PHE A 243 5.56 -11.00 -23.27
C PHE A 243 5.01 -9.68 -22.75
N ALA A 244 5.78 -8.60 -22.90
CA ALA A 244 5.31 -7.23 -22.67
C ALA A 244 4.97 -6.61 -24.01
N CYS A 245 3.73 -6.19 -24.20
CA CYS A 245 3.23 -5.60 -25.44
C CYS A 245 2.61 -4.25 -25.09
N ASP A 246 2.99 -3.18 -25.79
CA ASP A 246 2.51 -1.83 -25.46
C ASP A 246 1.10 -1.58 -25.98
N ASP A 247 0.40 -0.68 -25.30
CA ASP A 247 -0.99 -0.33 -25.62
C ASP A 247 -1.15 0.36 -26.99
N ALA A 248 -0.06 0.90 -27.55
CA ALA A 248 -0.04 1.45 -28.91
C ALA A 248 0.30 0.40 -29.98
N GLU A 249 0.45 -0.87 -29.59
CA GLU A 249 0.75 -2.01 -30.45
C GLU A 249 2.01 -1.81 -31.31
N THR A 250 3.01 -1.08 -30.79
CA THR A 250 4.27 -0.81 -31.47
C THR A 250 5.34 -1.87 -31.21
N PHE A 251 5.25 -2.61 -30.11
CA PHE A 251 6.11 -3.72 -29.76
C PHE A 251 5.37 -4.80 -28.98
N CYS A 252 5.89 -6.03 -29.08
CA CYS A 252 5.49 -7.15 -28.23
C CYS A 252 6.71 -8.05 -28.07
N LYS A 253 7.41 -7.92 -26.93
CA LYS A 253 8.75 -8.49 -26.74
C LYS A 253 8.79 -9.48 -25.56
N PRO A 254 9.57 -10.58 -25.67
CA PRO A 254 9.79 -11.46 -24.55
C PRO A 254 10.64 -10.75 -23.48
N VAL A 255 10.28 -10.94 -22.22
CA VAL A 255 10.96 -10.40 -21.05
C VAL A 255 11.22 -11.55 -20.08
N THR A 256 12.42 -11.59 -19.54
CA THR A 256 12.79 -12.50 -18.43
C THR A 256 13.24 -11.65 -17.26
N GLN A 257 12.71 -11.93 -16.08
CA GLN A 257 13.06 -11.25 -14.84
C GLN A 257 13.33 -12.27 -13.75
N THR A 258 14.27 -11.94 -12.88
CA THR A 258 14.65 -12.78 -11.75
C THR A 258 14.58 -11.98 -10.46
N TYR A 259 13.93 -12.57 -9.47
CA TYR A 259 13.75 -12.04 -8.13
C TYR A 259 14.46 -12.94 -7.13
N ILE A 260 15.14 -12.33 -6.17
CA ILE A 260 15.72 -12.98 -5.00
C ILE A 260 14.81 -12.66 -3.82
N VAL A 261 14.09 -13.65 -3.32
CA VAL A 261 13.09 -13.50 -2.25
C VAL A 261 13.62 -14.16 -0.98
N THR A 262 13.58 -13.44 0.15
CA THR A 262 13.95 -13.98 1.45
C THR A 262 12.71 -14.28 2.29
N ALA A 263 12.88 -15.06 3.35
CA ALA A 263 11.80 -15.39 4.29
C ALA A 263 11.37 -14.19 5.17
N GLU A 264 12.15 -13.12 5.17
CA GLU A 264 11.90 -11.94 5.98
C GLU A 264 10.65 -11.20 5.51
N ARG A 265 9.84 -10.73 6.46
CA ARG A 265 8.71 -9.86 6.16
C ARG A 265 9.22 -8.53 5.61
N ASP A 266 8.64 -8.09 4.50
CA ASP A 266 8.78 -6.73 4.01
C ASP A 266 7.85 -5.79 4.80
N GLN A 267 8.44 -4.97 5.67
CA GLN A 267 7.70 -4.02 6.51
C GLN A 267 7.04 -2.91 5.68
N ASP A 268 7.54 -2.64 4.48
CA ASP A 268 7.06 -1.60 3.56
C ASP A 268 6.26 -2.16 2.38
N GLY A 269 6.12 -3.49 2.30
CA GLY A 269 5.41 -4.19 1.24
C GLY A 269 3.90 -3.91 1.21
N GLY A 270 3.37 -3.21 2.21
CA GLY A 270 1.98 -2.78 2.30
C GLY A 270 0.97 -3.93 2.39
N SER A 271 -0.30 -3.58 2.53
CA SER A 271 -1.39 -4.55 2.66
C SER A 271 -2.35 -4.46 1.49
N ARG A 272 -2.74 -5.62 0.95
CA ARG A 272 -3.81 -5.68 -0.06
C ARG A 272 -5.11 -5.21 0.56
N ARG A 273 -5.91 -4.48 -0.21
CA ARG A 273 -7.30 -4.22 0.17
C ARG A 273 -8.06 -5.54 0.06
N SER A 274 -8.37 -6.17 1.19
CA SER A 274 -9.27 -7.32 1.22
C SER A 274 -10.58 -6.94 0.51
N GLY A 275 -10.90 -7.68 -0.56
CA GLY A 275 -12.09 -7.48 -1.39
C GLY A 275 -13.37 -7.84 -0.65
N GLY A 276 -13.67 -7.09 0.41
CA GLY A 276 -14.73 -7.36 1.37
C GLY A 276 -15.06 -6.17 2.26
N ALA A 277 -14.94 -4.95 1.74
CA ALA A 277 -15.58 -3.77 2.33
C ALA A 277 -15.93 -2.81 1.19
N GLY A 278 -17.21 -2.80 0.82
CA GLY A 278 -17.75 -1.94 -0.22
C GLY A 278 -17.36 -0.48 0.00
N ARG A 279 -17.12 0.20 -1.12
CA ARG A 279 -17.14 1.65 -1.33
C ARG A 279 -17.78 2.44 -0.17
N SER A 280 -16.98 2.92 0.78
CA SER A 280 -17.37 4.09 1.55
C SER A 280 -16.99 5.33 0.74
N ARG A 281 -17.87 5.67 -0.20
CA ARG A 281 -17.93 7.00 -0.82
C ARG A 281 -17.99 8.03 0.31
N GLY A 282 -17.20 9.10 0.19
CA GLY A 282 -17.10 10.18 1.17
C GLY A 282 -18.45 10.56 1.79
N GLY A 283 -18.56 10.35 3.10
CA GLY A 283 -19.68 10.77 3.91
C GLY A 283 -19.48 12.20 4.37
N ARG A 284 -20.16 13.13 3.71
CA ARG A 284 -20.38 14.49 4.20
C ARG A 284 -20.89 14.45 5.63
N SER A 285 -20.28 15.26 6.48
CA SER A 285 -20.86 15.70 7.75
C SER A 285 -22.25 16.28 7.49
N ARG A 286 -23.28 15.61 8.01
CA ARG A 286 -24.52 16.27 8.42
C ARG A 286 -24.93 15.70 9.76
N ALA A 287 -24.80 16.55 10.77
CA ALA A 287 -25.48 16.41 12.04
C ALA A 287 -26.99 16.29 11.81
N GLY A 288 -27.64 15.33 12.49
CA GLY A 288 -29.09 15.25 12.58
C GLY A 288 -29.66 13.84 12.72
N ALA A 289 -30.07 13.49 13.94
CA ALA A 289 -31.13 12.55 14.33
C ALA A 289 -30.90 11.01 14.26
N ARG A 290 -30.57 10.46 15.45
CA ARG A 290 -31.14 9.26 16.15
C ARG A 290 -31.66 8.04 15.34
N ARG A 291 -31.05 6.86 15.57
CA ARG A 291 -31.52 5.67 16.36
C ARG A 291 -31.02 4.32 15.75
N GLY A 292 -30.26 3.54 16.54
CA GLY A 292 -30.29 2.05 16.52
C GLY A 292 -29.05 1.26 16.01
N SER A 293 -28.24 0.74 16.97
CA SER A 293 -27.38 -0.49 16.94
C SER A 293 -26.04 -0.50 16.14
N PRO A 294 -25.00 -1.32 16.48
CA PRO A 294 -24.68 -2.12 17.69
C PRO A 294 -23.36 -1.70 18.41
N GLU A 295 -23.39 -1.71 19.75
CA GLU A 295 -22.44 -1.04 20.66
C GLU A 295 -21.24 -1.91 21.12
N GLY A 296 -20.58 -2.62 20.20
CA GLY A 296 -19.48 -3.54 20.52
C GLY A 296 -18.14 -3.22 19.87
N THR A 297 -18.15 -2.82 18.60
CA THR A 297 -16.95 -2.68 17.76
C THR A 297 -16.35 -1.27 17.76
N SER A 298 -17.14 -0.23 18.03
CA SER A 298 -16.62 1.15 18.04
C SER A 298 -15.76 1.43 19.27
N ARG A 299 -16.18 0.97 20.46
CA ARG A 299 -15.47 1.23 21.72
C ARG A 299 -14.12 0.54 21.84
N SER A 300 -13.96 -0.67 21.28
CA SER A 300 -12.67 -1.37 21.30
C SER A 300 -11.68 -0.72 20.34
N SER A 301 -12.12 -0.29 19.15
CA SER A 301 -11.25 0.42 18.20
C SER A 301 -10.78 1.75 18.78
N GLU A 302 -11.67 2.54 19.36
CA GLU A 302 -11.31 3.82 19.99
C GLU A 302 -10.33 3.63 21.17
N MET A 303 -10.52 2.59 21.99
CA MET A 303 -9.57 2.28 23.07
C MET A 303 -8.21 1.78 22.57
N PHE A 304 -8.19 1.07 21.44
CA PHE A 304 -6.95 0.63 20.81
C PHE A 304 -6.16 1.85 20.34
N ASP A 305 -6.81 2.70 19.54
CA ASP A 305 -6.19 3.89 18.96
C ASP A 305 -5.72 4.90 20.02
N GLN A 306 -6.35 4.95 21.19
CA GLN A 306 -5.91 5.79 22.32
C GLN A 306 -4.67 5.25 23.06
N ARG A 307 -4.39 3.94 22.97
CA ARG A 307 -3.32 3.29 23.74
C ARG A 307 -2.09 3.00 22.91
N ASP A 308 -2.25 2.86 21.60
CA ASP A 308 -1.19 2.71 20.60
C ASP A 308 -0.43 4.04 20.48
N ARG A 309 0.43 4.31 21.48
CA ARG A 309 1.10 5.59 21.68
C ARG A 309 2.27 5.73 20.72
N ASN A 310 2.98 4.64 20.45
CA ASN A 310 4.05 4.61 19.47
C ASN A 310 3.51 4.48 18.03
N GLY A 311 2.25 4.06 17.85
CA GLY A 311 1.59 4.04 16.57
C GLY A 311 1.96 2.89 15.66
N ASP A 312 2.57 1.83 16.21
CA ASP A 312 3.06 0.67 15.46
C ASP A 312 1.93 -0.29 15.05
N GLY A 313 0.69 -0.02 15.49
CA GLY A 313 -0.48 -0.83 15.17
C GLY A 313 -0.60 -2.08 16.04
N GLU A 314 0.20 -2.17 17.10
CA GLU A 314 0.17 -3.16 18.15
C GLU A 314 0.09 -2.47 19.52
N LEU A 315 -0.14 -3.23 20.59
CA LEU A 315 -0.13 -2.72 21.95
C LEU A 315 0.87 -3.49 22.80
N SER A 316 2.00 -2.84 23.05
CA SER A 316 3.08 -3.39 23.87
C SER A 316 2.79 -3.27 25.38
N ALA A 317 3.58 -3.95 26.21
CA ALA A 317 3.41 -3.94 27.68
C ALA A 317 3.46 -2.54 28.30
N ASN A 318 4.26 -1.63 27.75
CA ASN A 318 4.37 -0.23 28.18
C ASN A 318 3.17 0.65 27.79
N GLU A 319 2.33 0.19 26.88
CA GLU A 319 1.20 0.94 26.31
C GLU A 319 -0.16 0.55 26.91
N VAL A 320 -0.22 -0.60 27.58
CA VAL A 320 -1.43 -1.07 28.25
C VAL A 320 -1.37 -0.89 29.77
N PRO A 321 -2.52 -0.62 30.45
CA PRO A 321 -2.59 -0.53 31.91
C PRO A 321 -2.19 -1.83 32.63
N PRO A 322 -1.75 -1.80 33.91
CA PRO A 322 -1.30 -2.98 34.65
C PRO A 322 -2.26 -4.18 34.64
N PRO A 323 -3.61 -4.02 34.76
CA PRO A 323 -4.54 -5.14 34.67
C PRO A 323 -4.56 -5.84 33.31
N MET A 324 -4.18 -5.14 32.23
CA MET A 324 -4.08 -5.70 30.89
C MET A 324 -2.72 -6.31 30.61
N ARG A 325 -1.64 -5.82 31.25
CA ARG A 325 -0.31 -6.42 31.12
C ARG A 325 -0.29 -7.89 31.54
N GLN A 326 -1.04 -8.23 32.59
CA GLN A 326 -1.19 -9.61 33.06
C GLN A 326 -1.96 -10.51 32.08
N MET A 327 -2.73 -9.91 31.16
CA MET A 327 -3.52 -10.61 30.16
C MET A 327 -2.81 -10.71 28.80
N LEU A 328 -1.75 -9.94 28.58
CA LEU A 328 -0.95 -9.95 27.34
C LEU A 328 -0.54 -11.37 26.92
N PRO A 329 0.11 -12.19 27.77
CA PRO A 329 0.57 -13.52 27.35
C PRO A 329 -0.56 -14.50 27.04
N ARG A 330 -1.81 -14.20 27.44
CA ARG A 330 -3.00 -15.02 27.16
C ARG A 330 -3.77 -14.54 25.93
N ALA A 331 -3.57 -13.30 25.53
CA ALA A 331 -4.29 -12.64 24.45
C ALA A 331 -3.45 -12.54 23.16
N ASP A 332 -2.12 -12.48 23.30
CA ASP A 332 -1.12 -12.58 22.24
C ASP A 332 -1.10 -14.02 21.71
N LYS A 333 -1.74 -14.25 20.56
CA LYS A 333 -1.85 -15.57 19.93
C LYS A 333 -0.69 -15.84 18.99
N ASN A 334 -0.09 -14.80 18.44
CA ASN A 334 0.99 -14.90 17.48
C ASN A 334 2.37 -14.96 18.18
N GLY A 335 2.44 -14.70 19.49
CA GLY A 335 3.62 -14.83 20.34
C GLY A 335 4.64 -13.71 20.14
N ASN A 336 4.23 -12.55 19.62
CA ASN A 336 5.13 -11.45 19.29
C ASN A 336 5.41 -10.48 20.46
N GLY A 337 4.77 -10.68 21.62
CA GLY A 337 4.94 -9.88 22.83
C GLY A 337 4.06 -8.63 22.91
N SER A 338 3.17 -8.42 21.93
CA SER A 338 2.25 -7.28 21.82
C SER A 338 0.85 -7.76 21.41
N LEU A 339 -0.15 -6.87 21.35
CA LEU A 339 -1.48 -7.20 20.83
C LEU A 339 -1.80 -6.42 19.57
N ASP A 340 -2.10 -7.12 18.49
CA ASP A 340 -2.68 -6.49 17.32
C ASP A 340 -4.16 -6.07 17.57
N ARG A 341 -4.76 -5.34 16.63
CA ARG A 341 -6.16 -4.88 16.71
C ARG A 341 -7.16 -6.02 16.89
N SER A 342 -6.91 -7.17 16.26
CA SER A 342 -7.78 -8.34 16.30
C SER A 342 -7.69 -9.03 17.66
N GLU A 343 -6.47 -9.24 18.16
CA GLU A 343 -6.19 -9.83 19.47
C GLU A 343 -6.74 -8.98 20.61
N PHE A 344 -6.56 -7.65 20.53
CA PHE A 344 -7.13 -6.71 21.48
C PHE A 344 -8.67 -6.75 21.47
N THR A 345 -9.29 -6.78 20.29
CA THR A 345 -10.76 -6.83 20.17
C THR A 345 -11.31 -8.13 20.71
N GLN A 346 -10.66 -9.27 20.42
CA GLN A 346 -11.03 -10.57 20.96
C GLN A 346 -10.89 -10.62 22.47
N MET A 347 -9.80 -10.09 23.03
CA MET A 347 -9.60 -9.99 24.47
C MET A 347 -10.69 -9.14 25.14
N MET A 348 -11.07 -8.01 24.56
CA MET A 348 -12.12 -7.13 25.12
C MET A 348 -13.52 -7.74 25.03
N SER A 349 -13.78 -8.55 24.00
CA SER A 349 -15.06 -9.26 23.84
C SER A 349 -15.26 -10.36 24.90
N ARG A 350 -14.19 -10.99 25.37
CA ARG A 350 -14.17 -12.03 26.43
C ARG A 350 -14.28 -11.47 27.86
N ARG A 351 -14.27 -10.14 28.01
CA ARG A 351 -14.39 -9.42 29.29
C ARG A 351 -15.83 -9.04 29.65
N ARG A 352 -16.80 -9.43 28.82
CA ARG A 352 -18.24 -9.22 29.05
C ARG A 352 -18.88 -10.41 29.75
#